data_AF-A0A7S4HK89-F1
#
_entry.id   AF-A0A7S4HK89-F1
#
_cell.length_a   1.000
_cell.length_b   1.000
_cell.length_c   1.000
_cell.angle_alpha   90.00
_cell.angle_beta   90.00
_cell.angle_gamma   90.00
#
_symmetry.space_group_name_H-M   'P 1'
#
loop_
_entity.id
_entity.type
_entity.pdbx_description
1 polymer ?
#
loop_
_entity_poly.entity_id
_entity_poly.type
_entity_poly.pdbx_seq_one_letter_code
_entity_poly.pdbx_strand_id
1 'polypeptide(L)'
;MAPTRFRYQHPMKGDMGGYNNGEPLSLSSLSMRNRQSISVVSAVALAALAAALAAIATAIGAINILCDRIPRSDPHISPSGKGIFRRTLRSTSFHTSVDYGDAGEDLGMLLPPEQANLEQGKDTINPSSAVIRVKGNTDFQTAHTSSHFNDALMYADSTATTSLDQYGSASDDSAFPMIAWLMSFPNSGTSYTIHLIREVSNTTTATNYGLEGDIKDEPSVPVDPSSESGPFLELIKTIKTGTPPRFILTKTHCTGFCAECTPESYIETPRSFQKGCLSGRRGVRSKDGKKIQVNPVRYEANIVKKAVHIIRNPFDNVVARFHLEHKRHKKLNDNEWPKVFPNTKDGFQKWCASIDANPALTKARWVDGELAAALAATPCHAEFFRYVQWHNLAFSMARDMALPTFVFHYEDYSDHFDDTLNGLLDFLELPSVKEGPDFELGKEYGDYYTEEQRASVTKLIKELSSLETWNYLQQYFLQPNLSES
;
A
#
# COMPACT_ATOMS: atom_id res chain seq x y z
N MET A 1 -50.35 -3.42 5.10
CA MET A 1 -49.65 -3.54 6.39
C MET A 1 -48.22 -3.11 6.16
N ALA A 2 -47.82 -1.96 6.70
CA ALA A 2 -46.47 -1.44 6.55
C ALA A 2 -45.51 -2.16 7.51
N PRO A 3 -44.28 -2.52 7.11
CA PRO A 3 -43.35 -3.16 8.02
C PRO A 3 -42.71 -2.10 8.93
N THR A 4 -42.91 -2.29 10.23
CA THR A 4 -42.30 -1.50 11.30
C THR A 4 -40.79 -1.78 11.32
N ARG A 5 -39.98 -0.81 10.87
CA ARG A 5 -38.52 -0.82 11.02
C ARG A 5 -38.16 -0.75 12.50
N PHE A 6 -37.63 -1.82 13.06
CA PHE A 6 -36.98 -1.79 14.37
C PHE A 6 -35.57 -1.23 14.21
N ARG A 7 -35.35 -0.03 14.74
CA ARG A 7 -34.03 0.59 14.88
C ARG A 7 -33.31 -0.11 16.04
N TYR A 8 -32.36 -1.00 15.74
CA TYR A 8 -31.44 -1.52 16.74
C TYR A 8 -30.35 -0.47 17.00
N GLN A 9 -30.42 0.23 18.14
CA GLN A 9 -29.32 1.05 18.62
C GLN A 9 -28.39 0.18 19.47
N HIS A 10 -27.21 -0.16 18.94
CA HIS A 10 -26.12 -0.66 19.78
C HIS A 10 -25.42 0.53 20.47
N PRO A 11 -25.26 0.52 21.80
CA PRO A 11 -24.44 1.50 22.48
C PRO A 11 -22.98 1.04 22.47
N MET A 12 -22.19 1.54 21.53
CA MET A 12 -20.72 1.60 21.69
C MET A 12 -20.37 2.76 22.63
N LYS A 13 -20.63 2.59 23.93
CA LYS A 13 -20.03 3.40 25.00
C LYS A 13 -19.07 2.52 25.77
N GLY A 14 -17.80 2.53 25.36
CA GLY A 14 -16.71 2.12 26.21
C GLY A 14 -16.42 3.23 27.20
N ASP A 15 -16.66 2.94 28.48
CA ASP A 15 -16.31 3.78 29.63
C ASP A 15 -14.84 4.22 29.58
N MET A 16 -14.61 5.52 29.46
CA MET A 16 -13.38 6.12 29.97
C MET A 16 -13.60 6.39 31.45
N GLY A 17 -13.06 5.49 32.28
CA GLY A 17 -13.02 5.63 33.73
C GLY A 17 -12.34 6.94 34.12
N GLY A 18 -13.08 7.75 34.89
CA GLY A 18 -12.56 8.94 35.55
C GLY A 18 -11.63 8.56 36.69
N TYR A 19 -10.48 9.24 36.74
CA TYR A 19 -9.74 9.44 37.97
C TYR A 19 -9.75 10.94 38.27
N ASN A 20 -10.39 11.31 39.37
CA ASN A 20 -10.26 12.62 39.97
C ASN A 20 -10.12 12.47 41.48
N ASN A 21 -9.24 13.32 42.02
CA ASN A 21 -9.16 13.83 43.39
C ASN A 21 -8.32 13.03 44.40
N GLY A 22 -7.03 13.40 44.44
CA GLY A 22 -6.23 13.43 45.67
C GLY A 22 -5.77 14.88 45.91
N GLU A 23 -6.18 15.44 47.04
CA GLU A 23 -5.95 16.80 47.55
C GLU A 23 -4.48 17.05 48.02
N PRO A 24 -4.11 18.29 48.41
CA PRO A 24 -2.77 18.83 48.24
C PRO A 24 -1.87 18.67 49.48
N LEU A 25 -0.56 18.62 49.26
CA LEU A 25 0.43 18.91 50.28
C LEU A 25 1.20 20.18 49.91
N SER A 26 1.05 21.18 50.77
CA SER A 26 1.96 22.31 50.85
C SER A 26 3.22 21.90 51.60
N LEU A 27 4.38 22.40 51.18
CA LEU A 27 5.29 23.13 52.07
C LEU A 27 6.45 23.74 51.27
N SER A 28 6.66 24.99 51.63
CA SER A 28 7.66 25.99 51.28
C SER A 28 9.13 25.57 51.23
N SER A 29 9.86 26.40 50.47
CA SER A 29 11.24 26.86 50.64
C SER A 29 12.36 26.08 49.93
N LEU A 30 12.95 26.71 48.91
CA LEU A 30 14.41 26.86 48.77
C LEU A 30 14.77 27.81 47.61
N SER A 31 15.20 29.00 48.03
CA SER A 31 16.40 29.72 47.57
C SER A 31 16.63 29.98 46.08
N MET A 32 16.52 31.25 45.70
CA MET A 32 17.24 31.86 44.58
C MET A 32 18.75 31.60 44.67
N ARG A 33 19.37 31.15 43.57
CA ARG A 33 20.70 31.54 43.04
C ARG A 33 21.12 30.57 41.92
N ASN A 34 21.02 30.98 40.66
CA ASN A 34 22.12 30.87 39.69
C ASN A 34 21.69 31.45 38.33
N ARG A 35 22.13 32.68 38.06
CA ARG A 35 22.34 33.19 36.71
C ARG A 35 23.85 33.14 36.44
N GLN A 36 24.20 32.93 35.18
CA GLN A 36 25.53 33.05 34.56
C GLN A 36 26.39 31.80 34.53
N SER A 37 26.32 31.08 33.40
CA SER A 37 27.50 30.65 32.64
C SER A 37 27.03 30.10 31.29
N ILE A 38 26.86 30.99 30.31
CA ILE A 38 26.95 30.58 28.91
C ILE A 38 28.42 30.19 28.72
N SER A 39 28.65 28.89 28.59
CA SER A 39 29.96 28.30 28.40
C SER A 39 30.67 28.97 27.21
N VAL A 40 31.89 29.44 27.41
CA VAL A 40 32.79 29.98 26.36
C VAL A 40 32.92 29.01 25.18
N VAL A 41 32.69 27.71 25.42
CA VAL A 41 32.68 26.66 24.38
C VAL A 41 31.57 26.87 23.34
N SER A 42 30.39 27.35 23.74
CA SER A 42 29.26 27.59 22.81
C SER A 42 29.53 28.79 21.89
N ALA A 43 30.23 29.82 22.37
CA ALA A 43 30.55 30.99 21.56
C ALA A 43 31.61 30.68 20.49
N VAL A 44 32.61 29.84 20.81
CA VAL A 44 33.63 29.40 19.86
C VAL A 44 33.03 28.50 18.77
N ALA A 45 32.11 27.59 19.14
CA ALA A 45 31.40 26.75 18.18
C ALA A 45 30.54 27.56 17.20
N LEU A 46 29.82 28.58 17.70
CA LEU A 46 29.03 29.49 16.87
C LEU A 46 29.90 30.32 15.92
N ALA A 47 31.06 30.81 16.37
CA ALA A 47 31.98 31.56 15.53
C ALA A 47 32.62 30.69 14.43
N ALA A 48 32.99 29.44 14.75
CA ALA A 48 33.52 28.49 13.77
C ALA A 48 32.48 28.14 12.69
N LEU A 49 31.22 27.94 13.09
CA LEU A 49 30.12 27.66 12.17
C LEU A 49 29.86 28.86 11.23
N ALA A 50 29.87 30.09 11.75
CA ALA A 50 29.71 31.29 10.95
C ALA A 50 30.83 31.48 9.92
N ALA A 51 32.08 31.19 10.30
CA ALA A 51 33.23 31.26 9.39
C ALA A 51 33.15 30.20 8.26
N ALA A 52 32.72 28.97 8.59
CA ALA A 52 32.51 27.91 7.60
C ALA A 52 31.43 28.28 6.57
N LEU A 53 30.31 28.86 7.02
CA LEU A 53 29.25 29.30 6.12
C LEU A 53 29.68 30.44 5.20
N ALA A 54 30.48 31.39 5.70
CA ALA A 54 31.03 32.47 4.88
C ALA A 54 32.00 31.95 3.80
N ALA A 55 32.82 30.94 4.12
CA ALA A 55 33.72 30.31 3.15
C ALA A 55 32.93 29.58 2.04
N ILE A 56 31.86 28.87 2.39
CA ILE A 56 30.98 28.20 1.42
C ILE A 56 30.31 29.21 0.49
N ALA A 57 29.77 30.31 1.04
CA ALA A 57 29.14 31.37 0.24
C ALA A 57 30.13 32.00 -0.75
N THR A 58 31.39 32.20 -0.33
CA THR A 58 32.45 32.73 -1.20
C THR A 58 32.81 31.76 -2.32
N ALA A 59 32.89 30.45 -2.01
CA ALA A 59 33.15 29.42 -3.01
C ALA A 59 32.03 29.30 -4.06
N ILE A 60 30.76 29.39 -3.64
CA ILE A 60 29.61 29.41 -4.55
C ILE A 60 29.65 30.64 -5.47
N GLY A 61 29.99 31.81 -4.92
CA GLY A 61 30.17 33.03 -5.72
C GLY A 61 31.26 32.90 -6.78
N ALA A 62 32.39 32.26 -6.44
CA ALA A 62 33.49 32.03 -7.39
C ALA A 62 33.11 31.05 -8.51
N ILE A 63 32.31 30.01 -8.21
CA ILE A 63 31.84 29.04 -9.20
C ILE A 63 30.89 29.71 -10.21
N ASN A 64 29.98 30.57 -9.76
CA ASN A 64 29.06 31.28 -10.65
C ASN A 64 29.80 32.21 -11.63
N ILE A 65 30.87 32.88 -11.18
CA ILE A 65 31.72 33.72 -12.05
C ILE A 65 32.46 32.89 -13.09
N LEU A 66 32.82 31.64 -12.78
CA LEU A 66 33.48 30.73 -13.71
C LEU A 66 32.49 30.15 -14.75
N CYS A 67 31.24 29.91 -14.38
CA CYS A 67 30.22 29.40 -15.29
C CYS A 67 29.78 30.41 -16.36
N ASP A 68 29.86 31.72 -16.08
CA ASP A 68 29.53 32.77 -17.06
C ASP A 68 30.58 32.98 -18.17
N ARG A 69 31.74 32.31 -18.08
CA ARG A 69 32.82 32.41 -19.08
C ARG A 69 32.85 31.29 -20.12
N ILE A 70 31.86 30.40 -20.14
CA ILE A 70 31.77 29.36 -21.17
C ILE A 70 31.09 29.95 -22.41
N PRO A 71 31.79 30.08 -23.56
CA PRO A 71 31.19 30.60 -24.79
C PRO A 71 30.13 29.61 -25.30
N ARG A 72 28.88 30.09 -25.42
CA ARG A 72 27.78 29.35 -26.05
C ARG A 72 28.06 29.24 -27.54
N SER A 73 28.20 28.02 -28.04
CA SER A 73 28.14 27.72 -29.46
C SER A 73 26.68 27.57 -29.88
N ASP A 74 26.20 28.48 -30.72
CA ASP A 74 24.86 28.41 -31.34
C ASP A 74 24.80 27.28 -32.39
N PRO A 75 23.82 26.36 -32.32
CA PRO A 75 23.51 25.48 -33.44
C PRO A 75 22.44 26.13 -34.33
N HIS A 76 22.84 26.51 -35.54
CA HIS A 76 21.92 26.78 -36.64
C HIS A 76 21.09 25.52 -36.95
N ILE A 77 19.77 25.59 -36.77
CA ILE A 77 18.82 24.59 -37.29
C ILE A 77 17.89 25.27 -38.29
N SER A 78 17.88 24.72 -39.51
CA SER A 78 17.04 25.09 -40.65
C SER A 78 15.62 24.50 -40.51
N PRO A 79 14.54 25.20 -40.95
CA PRO A 79 13.19 24.70 -40.86
C PRO A 79 12.72 24.09 -42.19
N SER A 80 12.54 22.77 -42.26
CA SER A 80 11.57 22.17 -43.20
C SER A 80 11.19 20.76 -42.76
N GLY A 81 9.87 20.49 -42.72
CA GLY A 81 9.35 19.13 -42.56
C GLY A 81 8.09 19.05 -41.69
N LYS A 82 6.93 19.41 -42.27
CA LYS A 82 5.62 19.01 -41.73
C LYS A 82 5.47 17.49 -41.91
N GLY A 83 5.49 16.75 -40.82
CA GLY A 83 5.19 15.32 -40.79
C GLY A 83 4.16 15.02 -39.71
N ILE A 84 2.97 14.58 -40.13
CA ILE A 84 1.89 14.10 -39.27
C ILE A 84 2.35 12.80 -38.62
N PHE A 85 2.58 12.80 -37.30
CA PHE A 85 2.92 11.61 -36.53
C PHE A 85 1.68 11.16 -35.72
N ARG A 86 1.04 10.07 -36.17
CA ARG A 86 0.13 9.28 -35.32
C ARG A 86 0.98 8.47 -34.34
N ARG A 87 0.85 8.74 -33.04
CA ARG A 87 1.46 7.92 -31.97
C ARG A 87 0.56 6.71 -31.69
N THR A 88 1.09 5.52 -31.91
CA THR A 88 0.57 4.26 -31.36
C THR A 88 1.09 4.14 -29.92
N LEU A 89 0.18 4.01 -28.95
CA LEU A 89 0.52 3.77 -27.54
C LEU A 89 1.19 2.39 -27.42
N ARG A 90 2.45 2.36 -26.95
CA ARG A 90 3.16 1.13 -26.62
C ARG A 90 2.82 0.75 -25.18
N SER A 91 2.08 -0.33 -25.01
CA SER A 91 2.11 -1.11 -23.77
C SER A 91 3.47 -1.81 -23.68
N THR A 92 4.42 -1.22 -22.95
CA THR A 92 5.68 -1.88 -22.63
C THR A 92 5.51 -2.68 -21.35
N SER A 93 5.30 -3.99 -21.48
CA SER A 93 5.60 -4.94 -20.42
C SER A 93 7.13 -5.03 -20.29
N PHE A 94 7.70 -4.45 -19.23
CA PHE A 94 9.14 -4.51 -19.01
C PHE A 94 9.51 -5.80 -18.26
N HIS A 95 10.23 -6.69 -18.94
CA HIS A 95 11.08 -7.68 -18.29
C HIS A 95 12.46 -7.06 -18.05
N THR A 96 12.73 -6.60 -16.83
CA THR A 96 14.10 -6.33 -16.38
C THR A 96 14.58 -7.55 -15.59
N SER A 97 15.50 -8.32 -16.16
CA SER A 97 16.27 -9.30 -15.40
C SER A 97 17.37 -8.55 -14.63
N VAL A 98 17.14 -8.31 -13.35
CA VAL A 98 18.19 -7.88 -12.42
C VAL A 98 18.43 -9.04 -11.47
N ASP A 99 19.61 -9.65 -11.55
CA ASP A 99 20.07 -10.62 -10.56
C ASP A 99 20.32 -9.88 -9.24
N TYR A 100 19.42 -10.04 -8.29
CA TYR A 100 19.65 -9.64 -6.90
C TYR A 100 20.18 -10.85 -6.13
N GLY A 101 21.42 -10.72 -5.63
CA GLY A 101 21.94 -11.56 -4.56
C GLY A 101 21.09 -11.33 -3.31
N ASP A 102 20.69 -12.43 -2.68
CA ASP A 102 19.83 -12.51 -1.50
C ASP A 102 20.55 -11.88 -0.29
N ALA A 103 20.35 -10.57 -0.10
CA ALA A 103 20.64 -9.88 1.15
C ALA A 103 19.31 -9.71 1.89
N GLY A 104 19.22 -10.27 3.09
CA GLY A 104 18.03 -10.19 3.92
C GLY A 104 17.67 -8.74 4.23
N GLU A 105 16.54 -8.28 3.69
CA GLU A 105 15.98 -6.96 3.94
C GLU A 105 14.83 -7.00 4.95
N ASP A 106 14.95 -6.07 5.89
CA ASP A 106 14.06 -5.77 7.00
C ASP A 106 12.85 -4.95 6.47
N LEU A 107 11.72 -5.62 6.25
CA LEU A 107 10.49 -4.98 5.79
C LEU A 107 9.82 -4.21 6.94
N GLY A 108 9.87 -2.88 6.82
CA GLY A 108 9.42 -1.90 7.81
C GLY A 108 7.95 -2.04 8.23
N MET A 109 7.75 -2.64 9.40
CA MET A 109 6.92 -2.05 10.45
C MET A 109 7.77 -2.00 11.72
N LEU A 110 8.32 -0.82 11.99
CA LEU A 110 9.17 -0.53 13.14
C LEU A 110 8.36 -0.66 14.44
N LEU A 111 8.72 -1.64 15.26
CA LEU A 111 8.57 -1.53 16.71
C LEU A 111 9.65 -0.54 17.22
N PRO A 112 9.43 0.19 18.33
CA PRO A 112 10.40 1.16 18.83
C PRO A 112 11.74 0.48 19.19
N PRO A 113 12.89 1.16 18.98
CA PRO A 113 14.19 0.55 19.24
C PRO A 113 14.47 0.49 20.75
N GLU A 114 14.62 -0.72 21.29
CA GLU A 114 15.23 -0.95 22.59
C GLU A 114 16.72 -1.30 22.37
N GLN A 115 17.60 -0.57 23.04
CA GLN A 115 19.05 -0.59 22.85
C GLN A 115 19.66 -1.95 23.26
N ALA A 116 20.46 -2.56 22.37
CA ALA A 116 21.36 -3.64 22.72
C ALA A 116 22.72 -3.45 22.02
N ASN A 117 23.74 -3.12 22.81
CA ASN A 117 25.15 -3.20 22.43
C ASN A 117 25.54 -4.67 22.22
N LEU A 118 26.18 -5.02 21.10
CA LEU A 118 27.02 -6.22 21.04
C LEU A 118 28.16 -6.08 20.04
N GLU A 119 29.30 -6.63 20.44
CA GLU A 119 30.66 -6.45 19.93
C GLU A 119 30.94 -7.13 18.58
N GLN A 120 31.83 -6.53 17.79
CA GLN A 120 32.29 -7.03 16.49
C GLN A 120 33.35 -8.14 16.62
N GLY A 121 33.06 -9.32 16.06
CA GLY A 121 34.05 -10.33 15.69
C GLY A 121 34.19 -10.41 14.17
N LYS A 122 35.40 -10.15 13.66
CA LYS A 122 35.78 -10.26 12.24
C LYS A 122 36.13 -11.70 11.92
N ASP A 123 35.64 -12.22 10.79
CA ASP A 123 36.36 -13.24 10.02
C ASP A 123 36.14 -13.04 8.51
N THR A 124 37.25 -13.09 7.78
CA THR A 124 37.40 -12.88 6.34
C THR A 124 37.28 -14.18 5.57
N ILE A 125 36.48 -14.22 4.50
CA ILE A 125 36.50 -15.30 3.49
C ILE A 125 36.70 -14.69 2.09
N ASN A 126 37.59 -15.34 1.35
CA ASN A 126 38.14 -15.02 0.03
C ASN A 126 37.27 -15.67 -1.09
N PRO A 127 36.91 -15.01 -2.21
CA PRO A 127 36.22 -15.69 -3.29
C PRO A 127 37.15 -15.98 -4.49
N SER A 128 37.22 -17.26 -4.87
CA SER A 128 37.80 -17.71 -6.14
C SER A 128 36.72 -17.72 -7.23
N SER A 129 37.04 -17.04 -8.33
CA SER A 129 36.27 -16.85 -9.55
C SER A 129 36.09 -18.14 -10.38
N ALA A 130 34.87 -18.40 -10.85
CA ALA A 130 34.58 -19.33 -11.95
C ALA A 130 33.89 -18.58 -13.10
N VAL A 131 34.51 -18.65 -14.28
CA VAL A 131 34.05 -18.03 -15.53
C VAL A 131 33.26 -19.08 -16.33
N ILE A 132 31.98 -18.83 -16.57
CA ILE A 132 31.15 -19.62 -17.50
C ILE A 132 30.85 -18.76 -18.73
N ARG A 133 31.35 -19.18 -19.90
CA ARG A 133 30.99 -18.62 -21.21
C ARG A 133 29.74 -19.32 -21.74
N VAL A 134 28.67 -18.56 -22.01
CA VAL A 134 27.52 -19.02 -22.79
C VAL A 134 27.54 -18.31 -24.14
N LYS A 135 27.54 -19.09 -25.23
CA LYS A 135 27.33 -18.61 -26.61
C LYS A 135 25.83 -18.63 -26.89
N GLY A 136 25.24 -17.47 -27.19
CA GLY A 136 23.88 -17.35 -27.71
C GLY A 136 23.90 -17.14 -29.22
N ASN A 137 23.17 -17.98 -29.94
CA ASN A 137 22.96 -17.92 -31.38
C ASN A 137 21.64 -17.19 -31.64
N THR A 138 21.66 -16.20 -32.53
CA THR A 138 20.50 -15.43 -32.99
C THR A 138 19.75 -16.19 -34.08
N ASP A 139 18.42 -16.18 -34.05
CA ASP A 139 17.56 -16.03 -35.23
C ASP A 139 16.09 -15.94 -34.78
N PHE A 140 15.43 -14.82 -35.04
CA PHE A 140 13.98 -14.66 -34.85
C PHE A 140 13.39 -13.98 -36.08
N GLN A 141 12.55 -14.70 -36.81
CA GLN A 141 11.84 -14.21 -37.99
C GLN A 141 10.57 -13.47 -37.56
N THR A 142 10.37 -12.30 -38.16
CA THR A 142 9.17 -11.46 -38.06
C THR A 142 8.10 -11.92 -39.03
N ALA A 143 6.88 -12.15 -38.54
CA ALA A 143 5.68 -12.28 -39.36
C ALA A 143 4.74 -11.10 -39.11
N HIS A 144 4.45 -10.36 -40.17
CA HIS A 144 3.46 -9.29 -40.22
C HIS A 144 2.05 -9.88 -40.34
N THR A 145 1.11 -9.41 -39.52
CA THR A 145 -0.31 -9.33 -39.91
C THR A 145 -0.93 -8.05 -39.36
N SER A 146 -1.65 -7.34 -40.23
CA SER A 146 -2.44 -6.15 -39.93
C SER A 146 -3.91 -6.48 -40.18
N SER A 147 -4.82 -6.08 -39.28
CA SER A 147 -6.06 -5.38 -39.64
C SER A 147 -6.96 -5.10 -38.44
N HIS A 148 -7.49 -3.89 -38.43
CA HIS A 148 -8.81 -3.45 -37.93
C HIS A 148 -9.29 -3.87 -36.53
N PHE A 149 -9.24 -2.92 -35.59
CA PHE A 149 -10.16 -2.86 -34.45
C PHE A 149 -10.54 -1.40 -34.19
N ASN A 150 -11.83 -1.10 -34.34
CA ASN A 150 -12.53 0.00 -33.67
C ASN A 150 -13.96 -0.47 -33.38
N ASP A 151 -14.41 -0.14 -32.17
CA ASP A 151 -15.79 -0.06 -31.69
C ASP A 151 -16.62 -1.36 -31.55
N ALA A 152 -16.71 -1.87 -30.31
CA ALA A 152 -17.96 -2.19 -29.60
C ALA A 152 -17.72 -3.02 -28.31
N LEU A 153 -18.54 -2.73 -27.29
CA LEU A 153 -18.90 -3.53 -26.09
C LEU A 153 -17.99 -3.50 -24.86
N MET A 154 -18.25 -2.50 -24.00
CA MET A 154 -18.14 -2.64 -22.54
C MET A 154 -19.54 -2.80 -21.94
N TYR A 155 -19.97 -4.06 -21.86
CA TYR A 155 -20.60 -4.60 -20.67
C TYR A 155 -19.70 -5.78 -20.31
N ALA A 156 -19.25 -5.85 -19.07
CA ALA A 156 -18.61 -7.06 -18.57
C ALA A 156 -19.69 -8.16 -18.59
N ASP A 157 -19.76 -8.89 -19.70
CA ASP A 157 -20.37 -10.19 -19.69
C ASP A 157 -19.51 -11.04 -18.74
N SER A 158 -20.10 -11.47 -17.63
CA SER A 158 -19.49 -12.36 -16.64
C SER A 158 -19.32 -13.79 -17.19
N THR A 159 -19.06 -13.92 -18.50
CA THR A 159 -18.99 -15.17 -19.24
C THR A 159 -17.60 -15.43 -19.80
N ALA A 160 -16.55 -14.83 -19.21
CA ALA A 160 -15.26 -15.51 -19.14
C ALA A 160 -15.39 -16.77 -18.23
N THR A 161 -16.27 -17.68 -18.64
CA THR A 161 -16.26 -19.11 -18.32
C THR A 161 -15.05 -19.69 -19.05
N THR A 162 -13.85 -19.29 -18.61
CA THR A 162 -12.73 -20.22 -18.62
C THR A 162 -13.25 -21.44 -17.89
N SER A 163 -13.49 -22.55 -18.61
CA SER A 163 -14.20 -23.70 -18.05
C SER A 163 -13.50 -24.13 -16.77
N LEU A 164 -14.16 -23.90 -15.63
CA LEU A 164 -13.76 -24.38 -14.30
C LEU A 164 -13.55 -25.91 -14.30
N ASP A 165 -14.07 -26.60 -15.32
CA ASP A 165 -13.96 -28.04 -15.55
C ASP A 165 -12.53 -28.57 -15.74
N GLN A 166 -11.53 -27.69 -15.98
CA GLN A 166 -10.13 -28.12 -16.09
C GLN A 166 -9.37 -28.14 -14.74
N TYR A 167 -9.97 -27.63 -13.66
CA TYR A 167 -9.57 -28.04 -12.31
C TYR A 167 -10.29 -29.35 -12.01
N GLY A 168 -9.67 -30.43 -12.48
CA GLY A 168 -10.22 -31.77 -12.38
C GLY A 168 -10.76 -32.08 -10.99
N SER A 169 -11.82 -32.89 -10.98
CA SER A 169 -12.40 -33.63 -9.85
C SER A 169 -11.38 -34.53 -9.14
N ALA A 170 -10.20 -34.00 -8.78
CA ALA A 170 -9.46 -34.49 -7.66
C ALA A 170 -10.34 -34.18 -6.45
N SER A 171 -10.80 -35.23 -5.78
CA SER A 171 -11.20 -35.17 -4.39
C SER A 171 -10.03 -34.58 -3.62
N ASP A 172 -9.96 -33.26 -3.58
CA ASP A 172 -9.00 -32.53 -2.79
C ASP A 172 -9.46 -32.70 -1.34
N ASP A 173 -9.14 -33.87 -0.78
CA ASP A 173 -9.35 -34.25 0.61
C ASP A 173 -8.43 -33.42 1.53
N SER A 174 -8.10 -32.18 1.15
CA SER A 174 -7.35 -31.30 2.03
C SER A 174 -8.19 -31.08 3.28
N ALA A 175 -7.64 -31.44 4.43
CA ALA A 175 -8.32 -31.30 5.72
C ALA A 175 -8.57 -29.83 6.12
N PHE A 176 -8.13 -28.86 5.30
CA PHE A 176 -8.21 -27.43 5.53
C PHE A 176 -8.63 -26.70 4.24
N PRO A 177 -9.25 -25.51 4.33
CA PRO A 177 -9.69 -24.75 3.17
C PRO A 177 -8.52 -24.16 2.38
N MET A 178 -8.69 -24.07 1.06
CA MET A 178 -7.79 -23.38 0.15
C MET A 178 -7.86 -21.86 0.35
N ILE A 179 -6.80 -21.16 -0.05
CA ILE A 179 -6.68 -19.72 0.18
C ILE A 179 -7.33 -18.93 -0.96
N ALA A 180 -8.26 -18.05 -0.59
CA ALA A 180 -8.73 -16.96 -1.44
C ALA A 180 -8.18 -15.63 -0.90
N TRP A 181 -7.30 -14.96 -1.63
CA TRP A 181 -6.75 -13.69 -1.17
C TRP A 181 -7.78 -12.58 -1.21
N LEU A 182 -7.88 -11.80 -0.14
CA LEU A 182 -8.52 -10.49 -0.14
C LEU A 182 -7.44 -9.43 -0.29
N MET A 183 -7.23 -9.01 -1.53
CA MET A 183 -6.23 -8.03 -1.93
C MET A 183 -6.85 -6.64 -1.96
N SER A 184 -6.22 -5.71 -1.24
CA SER A 184 -6.52 -4.29 -1.42
C SER A 184 -5.29 -3.45 -1.11
N PHE A 185 -5.19 -2.27 -1.74
CA PHE A 185 -4.31 -1.24 -1.23
C PHE A 185 -4.76 -0.90 0.22
N PRO A 186 -3.85 -0.61 1.16
CA PRO A 186 -4.23 -0.38 2.55
C PRO A 186 -5.35 0.65 2.73
N ASN A 187 -6.22 0.42 3.72
CA ASN A 187 -7.41 1.23 3.99
C ASN A 187 -8.45 1.29 2.87
N SER A 188 -8.50 0.30 1.97
CA SER A 188 -9.53 0.21 0.93
C SER A 188 -10.77 -0.62 1.31
N GLY A 189 -10.98 -0.92 2.61
CA GLY A 189 -12.20 -1.60 3.07
C GLY A 189 -12.07 -3.08 3.43
N THR A 190 -10.85 -3.62 3.51
CA THR A 190 -10.60 -5.03 3.89
C THR A 190 -11.17 -5.40 5.24
N SER A 191 -11.01 -4.55 6.27
CA SER A 191 -11.60 -4.80 7.59
C SER A 191 -13.11 -4.98 7.52
N TYR A 192 -13.81 -4.06 6.83
CA TYR A 192 -15.27 -4.15 6.68
C TYR A 192 -15.67 -5.45 5.95
N THR A 193 -15.04 -5.73 4.81
CA THR A 193 -15.33 -6.94 4.01
C THR A 193 -15.13 -8.23 4.81
N ILE A 194 -14.07 -8.32 5.60
CA ILE A 194 -13.80 -9.48 6.46
C ILE A 194 -14.86 -9.61 7.56
N HIS A 195 -15.22 -8.51 8.22
CA HIS A 195 -16.27 -8.53 9.25
C HIS A 195 -17.61 -8.96 8.66
N LEU A 196 -17.99 -8.40 7.51
CA LEU A 196 -19.20 -8.72 6.78
C LEU A 196 -19.26 -10.22 6.43
N ILE A 197 -18.22 -10.76 5.78
CA ILE A 197 -18.18 -12.17 5.40
C ILE A 197 -18.22 -13.09 6.61
N ARG A 198 -17.50 -12.74 7.67
CA ARG A 198 -17.53 -13.50 8.93
C ARG A 198 -18.93 -13.56 9.53
N GLU A 199 -19.63 -12.43 9.56
CA GLU A 199 -20.95 -12.30 10.17
C GLU A 199 -22.03 -13.03 9.37
N VAL A 200 -22.06 -12.81 8.05
CA VAL A 200 -23.07 -13.36 7.15
C VAL A 200 -22.91 -14.86 6.96
N SER A 201 -21.68 -15.36 6.86
CA SER A 201 -21.42 -16.80 6.66
C SER A 201 -21.27 -17.60 7.94
N ASN A 202 -21.08 -16.93 9.08
CA ASN A 202 -20.69 -17.54 10.36
C ASN A 202 -19.41 -18.40 10.26
N THR A 203 -18.55 -18.10 9.28
CA THR A 203 -17.24 -18.73 9.10
C THR A 203 -16.11 -17.77 9.47
N THR A 204 -14.96 -18.30 9.84
CA THR A 204 -13.77 -17.51 10.13
C THR A 204 -13.08 -17.07 8.85
N THR A 205 -12.27 -16.02 8.95
CA THR A 205 -11.38 -15.50 7.90
C THR A 205 -9.94 -15.70 8.33
N ALA A 206 -9.00 -15.38 7.44
CA ALA A 206 -7.58 -15.44 7.71
C ALA A 206 -6.86 -14.13 7.33
N THR A 207 -5.61 -14.03 7.73
CA THR A 207 -4.72 -12.90 7.47
C THR A 207 -3.28 -13.36 7.33
N ASN A 208 -2.51 -12.70 6.47
CA ASN A 208 -1.05 -12.85 6.45
C ASN A 208 -0.36 -12.21 7.66
N TYR A 209 -1.11 -11.42 8.45
CA TYR A 209 -0.60 -10.59 9.53
C TYR A 209 -1.08 -11.12 10.88
N GLY A 210 -0.48 -12.22 11.36
CA GLY A 210 -0.91 -12.94 12.56
C GLY A 210 -0.77 -12.19 13.90
N LEU A 211 -0.43 -10.90 13.85
CA LEU A 211 -0.28 -9.98 14.98
C LEU A 211 -1.20 -8.76 14.86
N GLU A 212 -2.24 -8.86 14.03
CA GLU A 212 -3.27 -7.84 13.89
C GLU A 212 -4.55 -8.22 14.65
N GLY A 213 -5.45 -7.25 14.81
CA GLY A 213 -6.76 -7.47 15.42
C GLY A 213 -6.71 -7.84 16.91
N ASP A 214 -7.66 -8.67 17.32
CA ASP A 214 -7.90 -9.04 18.73
C ASP A 214 -6.91 -10.10 19.27
N ILE A 215 -6.12 -10.72 18.39
CA ILE A 215 -5.16 -11.79 18.71
C ILE A 215 -3.71 -11.33 18.64
N LYS A 216 -3.46 -10.03 18.52
CA LYS A 216 -2.09 -9.46 18.45
C LYS A 216 -1.18 -9.87 19.63
N ASP A 217 -1.75 -10.23 20.77
CA ASP A 217 -1.06 -10.62 22.00
C ASP A 217 -1.07 -12.16 22.22
N GLU A 218 -1.47 -12.92 21.21
CA GLU A 218 -1.60 -14.38 21.24
C GLU A 218 -0.71 -15.05 20.17
N PRO A 219 -0.34 -16.33 20.34
CA PRO A 219 0.30 -17.09 19.27
C PRO A 219 -0.61 -17.17 18.06
N SER A 220 -0.07 -16.95 16.87
CA SER A 220 -0.84 -17.06 15.64
C SER A 220 -1.22 -18.51 15.38
N VAL A 221 -2.47 -18.75 14.97
CA VAL A 221 -2.98 -20.07 14.63
C VAL A 221 -3.02 -20.21 13.11
N PRO A 222 -2.24 -21.12 12.49
CA PRO A 222 -2.25 -21.27 11.03
C PRO A 222 -3.57 -21.88 10.54
N VAL A 223 -3.95 -21.55 9.30
CA VAL A 223 -5.09 -22.16 8.60
C VAL A 223 -4.86 -23.65 8.39
N ASP A 224 -3.66 -24.01 7.92
CA ASP A 224 -3.19 -25.39 7.81
C ASP A 224 -2.41 -25.76 9.08
N PRO A 225 -2.94 -26.64 9.94
CA PRO A 225 -2.25 -27.05 11.18
C PRO A 225 -0.91 -27.76 10.94
N SER A 226 -0.66 -28.28 9.73
CA SER A 226 0.60 -28.92 9.37
C SER A 226 1.67 -27.91 8.94
N SER A 227 1.28 -26.66 8.68
CA SER A 227 2.17 -25.60 8.22
C SER A 227 2.27 -24.46 9.23
N GLU A 228 3.50 -24.14 9.57
CA GLU A 228 3.85 -23.05 10.48
C GLU A 228 3.96 -21.68 9.77
N SER A 229 3.85 -21.68 8.44
CA SER A 229 4.14 -20.56 7.56
C SER A 229 2.96 -19.62 7.26
N GLY A 230 1.79 -19.92 7.83
CA GLY A 230 0.56 -19.17 7.59
C GLY A 230 -0.17 -19.59 6.29
N PRO A 231 -1.22 -18.83 5.88
CA PRO A 231 -1.80 -17.69 6.60
C PRO A 231 -2.43 -18.08 7.94
N PHE A 232 -2.84 -17.09 8.73
CA PHE A 232 -3.30 -17.28 10.11
C PHE A 232 -4.78 -16.95 10.28
N LEU A 233 -5.50 -17.71 11.09
CA LEU A 233 -6.90 -17.47 11.40
C LEU A 233 -7.09 -16.15 12.15
N GLU A 234 -8.07 -15.35 11.74
CA GLU A 234 -8.51 -14.17 12.47
C GLU A 234 -9.56 -14.55 13.53
N LEU A 235 -9.08 -14.99 14.69
CA LEU A 235 -9.93 -15.40 15.80
C LEU A 235 -10.43 -14.19 16.59
N ILE A 236 -11.72 -14.18 16.94
CA ILE A 236 -12.32 -13.17 17.81
C ILE A 236 -12.82 -13.88 19.07
N LYS A 237 -12.30 -13.49 20.24
CA LYS A 237 -12.56 -14.20 21.51
C LYS A 237 -14.04 -14.31 21.87
N THR A 238 -14.83 -13.32 21.44
CA THR A 238 -16.25 -13.20 21.76
C THR A 238 -17.16 -13.89 20.73
N ILE A 239 -16.64 -14.33 19.59
CA ILE A 239 -17.44 -14.86 18.48
C ILE A 239 -16.94 -16.26 18.11
N LYS A 240 -17.85 -17.24 18.15
CA LYS A 240 -17.55 -18.60 17.67
C LYS A 240 -17.95 -18.71 16.20
N THR A 241 -16.97 -18.93 15.34
CA THR A 241 -17.15 -19.15 13.90
C THR A 241 -16.63 -20.53 13.50
N GLY A 242 -17.19 -21.10 12.43
CA GLY A 242 -16.68 -22.34 11.83
C GLY A 242 -15.54 -22.07 10.85
N THR A 243 -14.77 -23.10 10.50
CA THR A 243 -13.85 -23.01 9.35
C THR A 243 -14.66 -23.18 8.07
N PRO A 244 -14.46 -22.33 7.04
CA PRO A 244 -15.18 -22.49 5.78
C PRO A 244 -14.80 -23.82 5.11
N PRO A 245 -15.72 -24.45 4.37
CA PRO A 245 -15.53 -25.80 3.84
C PRO A 245 -14.52 -25.87 2.68
N ARG A 246 -14.41 -24.82 1.86
CA ARG A 246 -13.59 -24.84 0.64
C ARG A 246 -12.59 -23.72 0.53
N PHE A 247 -13.03 -22.47 0.65
CA PHE A 247 -12.16 -21.30 0.52
C PHE A 247 -12.21 -20.43 1.77
N ILE A 248 -11.05 -20.06 2.29
CA ILE A 248 -10.93 -19.07 3.37
C ILE A 248 -10.44 -17.74 2.81
N LEU A 249 -11.23 -16.70 3.06
CA LEU A 249 -10.88 -15.34 2.68
C LEU A 249 -9.72 -14.86 3.55
N THR A 250 -8.58 -14.60 2.92
CA THR A 250 -7.31 -14.28 3.58
C THR A 250 -6.87 -12.87 3.25
N LYS A 251 -6.87 -11.99 4.25
CA LYS A 251 -6.38 -10.61 4.12
C LYS A 251 -4.91 -10.56 3.70
N THR A 252 -4.63 -9.82 2.63
CA THR A 252 -3.27 -9.43 2.26
C THR A 252 -3.25 -8.05 1.61
N HIS A 253 -2.20 -7.30 1.92
CA HIS A 253 -1.84 -6.05 1.25
C HIS A 253 -0.57 -6.24 0.40
N CYS A 254 -0.02 -7.46 0.34
CA CYS A 254 1.22 -7.78 -0.36
C CYS A 254 2.41 -6.91 0.11
N THR A 255 3.09 -6.22 -0.80
CA THR A 255 4.17 -5.25 -0.56
C THR A 255 3.93 -4.00 -1.42
N GLY A 256 4.86 -3.05 -1.44
CA GLY A 256 4.76 -1.82 -2.25
C GLY A 256 3.90 -0.72 -1.63
N PHE A 257 3.53 -0.86 -0.34
CA PHE A 257 2.82 0.16 0.42
C PHE A 257 3.60 0.49 1.70
N CYS A 258 4.23 1.66 1.74
CA CYS A 258 4.92 2.13 2.93
C CYS A 258 4.82 3.66 2.99
N ALA A 259 4.65 4.20 4.20
CA ALA A 259 4.42 5.63 4.40
C ALA A 259 5.73 6.43 4.47
N GLU A 260 6.76 5.88 5.12
CA GLU A 260 8.05 6.53 5.38
C GLU A 260 9.18 5.75 4.71
N CYS A 261 9.11 5.64 3.39
CA CYS A 261 10.06 4.85 2.63
C CYS A 261 10.46 5.56 1.34
N THR A 262 11.65 5.24 0.87
CA THR A 262 12.16 5.75 -0.40
C THR A 262 11.49 5.03 -1.56
N PRO A 263 11.49 5.62 -2.78
CA PRO A 263 10.92 4.98 -3.97
C PRO A 263 11.41 3.56 -4.21
N GLU A 264 12.67 3.28 -3.90
CA GLU A 264 13.27 1.94 -4.05
C GLU A 264 12.54 0.88 -3.23
N SER A 265 11.93 1.25 -2.10
CA SER A 265 11.20 0.32 -1.22
C SER A 265 9.76 0.04 -1.66
N TYR A 266 9.19 0.82 -2.57
CA TYR A 266 7.80 0.62 -3.04
C TYR A 266 7.65 0.46 -4.55
N ILE A 267 8.74 0.63 -5.31
CA ILE A 267 8.79 0.25 -6.73
C ILE A 267 9.05 -1.25 -6.80
N GLU A 268 7.97 -1.99 -7.01
CA GLU A 268 7.97 -3.45 -7.00
C GLU A 268 7.86 -4.01 -8.43
N THR A 269 8.39 -5.23 -8.61
CA THR A 269 8.16 -6.06 -9.81
C THR A 269 7.00 -7.02 -9.56
N PRO A 270 6.36 -7.61 -10.58
CA PRO A 270 5.32 -8.62 -10.38
C PRO A 270 5.79 -9.79 -9.49
N ARG A 271 7.06 -10.22 -9.65
CA ARG A 271 7.63 -11.33 -8.87
C ARG A 271 7.88 -10.96 -7.39
N SER A 272 8.44 -9.78 -7.12
CA SER A 272 8.65 -9.32 -5.75
C SER A 272 7.31 -9.01 -5.06
N PHE A 273 6.35 -8.47 -5.81
CA PHE A 273 4.98 -8.27 -5.34
C PHE A 273 4.30 -9.58 -4.94
N GLN A 274 4.35 -10.61 -5.80
CA GLN A 274 3.86 -11.95 -5.50
C GLN A 274 4.52 -12.55 -4.26
N LYS A 275 5.85 -12.41 -4.13
CA LYS A 275 6.58 -12.83 -2.92
C LYS A 275 6.03 -12.12 -1.68
N GLY A 276 5.77 -10.82 -1.76
CA GLY A 276 5.12 -10.06 -0.70
C GLY A 276 3.72 -10.55 -0.36
N CYS A 277 2.91 -10.94 -1.35
CA CYS A 277 1.57 -11.51 -1.13
C CYS A 277 1.61 -12.87 -0.40
N LEU A 278 2.71 -13.62 -0.52
CA LEU A 278 2.91 -14.91 0.15
C LEU A 278 3.62 -14.78 1.51
N SER A 279 4.10 -13.59 1.83
CA SER A 279 4.83 -13.30 3.05
C SER A 279 3.92 -12.75 4.14
N GLY A 280 4.31 -13.01 5.38
CA GLY A 280 3.57 -12.60 6.55
C GLY A 280 4.44 -12.52 7.80
N ARG A 281 3.80 -12.23 8.92
CA ARG A 281 4.43 -12.26 10.25
C ARG A 281 3.53 -13.06 11.18
N ARG A 282 4.14 -13.86 12.04
CA ARG A 282 3.44 -14.63 13.07
C ARG A 282 3.93 -14.29 14.47
N GLY A 283 3.02 -14.41 15.43
CA GLY A 283 3.31 -14.39 16.85
C GLY A 283 3.64 -15.78 17.36
N VAL A 284 4.78 -15.91 18.03
CA VAL A 284 5.17 -17.13 18.75
C VAL A 284 5.39 -16.77 20.21
N ARG A 285 4.81 -17.54 21.14
CA ARG A 285 5.08 -17.32 22.55
C ARG A 285 6.55 -17.61 22.86
N SER A 286 7.23 -16.67 23.51
CA SER A 286 8.60 -16.85 23.96
C SER A 286 8.73 -18.02 24.93
N LYS A 287 9.94 -18.57 25.08
CA LYS A 287 10.22 -19.71 25.99
C LYS A 287 9.84 -19.43 27.44
N ASP A 288 9.91 -18.18 27.89
CA ASP A 288 9.51 -17.76 29.24
C ASP A 288 7.99 -17.51 29.38
N GLY A 289 7.23 -17.62 28.29
CA GLY A 289 5.78 -17.44 28.26
C GLY A 289 5.31 -15.98 28.31
N LYS A 290 6.23 -15.00 28.41
CA LYS A 290 5.90 -13.60 28.76
C LYS A 290 5.71 -12.68 27.57
N LYS A 291 6.35 -12.96 26.43
CA LYS A 291 6.35 -12.08 25.27
C LYS A 291 5.90 -12.85 24.02
N ILE A 292 5.26 -12.14 23.10
CA ILE A 292 5.04 -12.64 21.74
C ILE A 292 6.25 -12.21 20.90
N GLN A 293 6.97 -13.20 20.37
CA GLN A 293 8.04 -13.00 19.40
C GLN A 293 7.44 -12.93 17.99
N VAL A 294 7.97 -12.03 17.18
CA VAL A 294 7.49 -11.82 15.82
C VAL A 294 8.42 -12.52 14.85
N ASN A 295 7.90 -13.53 14.15
CA ASN A 295 8.68 -14.30 13.18
C ASN A 295 8.18 -14.02 11.76
N PRO A 296 9.06 -13.66 10.81
CA PRO A 296 8.68 -13.60 9.41
C PRO A 296 8.38 -15.01 8.90
N VAL A 297 7.37 -15.13 8.05
CA VAL A 297 6.95 -16.40 7.44
C VAL A 297 6.62 -16.22 5.97
N ARG A 298 6.60 -17.34 5.25
CA ARG A 298 6.16 -17.40 3.86
C ARG A 298 5.57 -18.77 3.57
N TYR A 299 4.37 -18.80 2.99
CA TYR A 299 3.72 -20.03 2.56
C TYR A 299 3.84 -20.25 1.05
N GLU A 300 3.53 -21.47 0.62
CA GLU A 300 3.64 -21.90 -0.77
C GLU A 300 2.54 -21.27 -1.64
N ALA A 301 2.87 -20.96 -2.89
CA ALA A 301 1.91 -20.32 -3.80
C ALA A 301 0.77 -21.25 -4.24
N ASN A 302 1.00 -22.56 -4.21
CA ASN A 302 0.07 -23.56 -4.74
C ASN A 302 -1.23 -23.70 -3.94
N ILE A 303 -1.27 -23.27 -2.68
CA ILE A 303 -2.47 -23.28 -1.83
C ILE A 303 -3.41 -22.11 -2.11
N VAL A 304 -2.96 -21.12 -2.89
CA VAL A 304 -3.75 -19.95 -3.31
C VAL A 304 -4.47 -20.26 -4.60
N LYS A 305 -5.79 -20.12 -4.60
CA LYS A 305 -6.65 -20.56 -5.70
C LYS A 305 -7.60 -19.52 -6.23
N LYS A 306 -7.87 -18.46 -5.46
CA LYS A 306 -8.78 -17.37 -5.84
C LYS A 306 -8.21 -16.04 -5.35
N ALA A 307 -8.62 -14.95 -5.99
CA ALA A 307 -8.36 -13.60 -5.53
C ALA A 307 -9.65 -12.78 -5.51
N VAL A 308 -9.79 -11.94 -4.49
CA VAL A 308 -10.80 -10.91 -4.36
C VAL A 308 -10.05 -9.60 -4.31
N HIS A 309 -10.32 -8.70 -5.25
CA HIS A 309 -9.58 -7.45 -5.42
C HIS A 309 -10.52 -6.26 -5.19
N ILE A 310 -10.32 -5.56 -4.08
CA ILE A 310 -11.10 -4.36 -3.77
C ILE A 310 -10.45 -3.14 -4.41
N ILE A 311 -11.22 -2.41 -5.20
CA ILE A 311 -10.89 -1.06 -5.68
C ILE A 311 -11.63 -0.05 -4.82
N ARG A 312 -11.00 1.05 -4.44
CA ARG A 312 -11.64 2.16 -3.71
C ARG A 312 -11.34 3.46 -4.41
N ASN A 313 -12.23 4.45 -4.33
CA ASN A 313 -11.98 5.78 -4.86
C ASN A 313 -10.56 6.28 -4.47
N PRO A 314 -9.68 6.58 -5.45
CA PRO A 314 -8.29 6.92 -5.17
C PRO A 314 -8.15 8.18 -4.31
N PHE A 315 -9.03 9.17 -4.45
CA PHE A 315 -9.01 10.38 -3.61
C PHE A 315 -9.32 10.02 -2.15
N ASP A 316 -10.36 9.21 -1.94
CA ASP A 316 -10.77 8.85 -0.59
C ASP A 316 -9.77 7.94 0.09
N ASN A 317 -9.13 7.06 -0.67
CA ASN A 317 -8.17 6.13 -0.15
C ASN A 317 -6.86 6.82 0.29
N VAL A 318 -6.34 7.79 -0.49
CA VAL A 318 -5.16 8.58 -0.10
C VAL A 318 -5.41 9.43 1.15
N VAL A 319 -6.60 10.01 1.32
CA VAL A 319 -6.95 10.73 2.56
C VAL A 319 -7.13 9.75 3.73
N ALA A 320 -7.73 8.57 3.50
CA ALA A 320 -7.82 7.54 4.52
C ALA A 320 -6.44 7.05 5.01
N ARG A 321 -5.43 7.02 4.13
CA ARG A 321 -4.03 6.74 4.47
C ARG A 321 -3.46 7.81 5.40
N PHE A 322 -3.66 9.09 5.10
CA PHE A 322 -3.29 10.18 6.00
C PHE A 322 -3.88 10.03 7.40
N HIS A 323 -5.17 9.70 7.50
CA HIS A 323 -5.82 9.45 8.78
C HIS A 323 -5.27 8.22 9.52
N LEU A 324 -4.84 7.18 8.78
CA LEU A 324 -4.17 6.02 9.38
C LEU A 324 -2.81 6.43 9.95
N GLU A 325 -2.03 7.24 9.25
CA GLU A 325 -0.75 7.76 9.76
C GLU A 325 -0.96 8.54 11.05
N HIS A 326 -1.97 9.40 11.10
CA HIS A 326 -2.31 10.13 12.32
C HIS A 326 -2.66 9.19 13.50
N LYS A 327 -3.33 8.06 13.23
CA LYS A 327 -3.60 7.02 14.25
C LYS A 327 -2.31 6.29 14.65
N ARG A 328 -1.40 6.04 13.71
CA ARG A 328 -0.11 5.37 13.96
C ARG A 328 0.77 6.22 14.86
N HIS A 329 1.01 7.49 14.53
CA HIS A 329 1.84 8.40 15.33
C HIS A 329 1.25 8.62 16.74
N LYS A 330 -0.08 8.71 16.86
CA LYS A 330 -0.74 8.77 18.17
C LYS A 330 -0.48 7.51 19.01
N LYS A 331 -0.53 6.31 18.43
CA LYS A 331 -0.22 5.05 19.14
C LYS A 331 1.25 4.96 19.56
N LEU A 332 2.16 5.59 18.82
CA LEU A 332 3.59 5.67 19.13
C LEU A 332 3.93 6.77 20.14
N ASN A 333 2.93 7.52 20.64
CA ASN A 333 3.12 8.71 21.49
C ASN A 333 4.00 9.80 20.84
N ASP A 334 4.02 9.86 19.52
CA ASP A 334 4.65 10.95 18.78
C ASP A 334 3.73 12.16 18.80
N ASN A 335 3.99 13.05 19.77
CA ASN A 335 3.19 14.26 19.96
C ASN A 335 3.56 15.39 19.00
N GLU A 336 4.67 15.29 18.26
CA GLU A 336 5.10 16.32 17.33
C GLU A 336 4.45 16.13 15.97
N TRP A 337 4.35 14.90 15.48
CA TRP A 337 3.76 14.63 14.17
C TRP A 337 2.33 15.18 14.02
N PRO A 338 1.38 14.98 14.96
CA PRO A 338 0.04 15.58 14.89
C PRO A 338 0.02 17.11 14.95
N LYS A 339 1.09 17.76 15.45
CA LYS A 339 1.20 19.23 15.45
C LYS A 339 1.62 19.74 14.08
N VAL A 340 2.55 19.02 13.43
CA VAL A 340 3.04 19.36 12.09
C VAL A 340 1.97 19.05 11.04
N PHE A 341 1.30 17.91 11.19
CA PHE A 341 0.29 17.38 10.27
C PHE A 341 -1.05 17.17 11.02
N PRO A 342 -1.75 18.25 11.41
CA PRO A 342 -3.02 18.14 12.13
C PRO A 342 -4.05 17.37 11.31
N ASN A 343 -4.99 16.69 11.97
CA ASN A 343 -6.03 15.88 11.33
C ASN A 343 -7.10 16.73 10.59
N THR A 344 -6.68 17.53 9.62
CA THR A 344 -7.47 18.51 8.86
C THR A 344 -7.03 18.52 7.39
N LYS A 345 -7.78 19.22 6.52
CA LYS A 345 -7.39 19.43 5.12
C LYS A 345 -6.01 20.09 4.97
N ASP A 346 -5.70 21.09 5.79
CA ASP A 346 -4.39 21.76 5.77
C ASP A 346 -3.25 20.82 6.19
N GLY A 347 -3.45 20.02 7.24
CA GLY A 347 -2.46 19.04 7.66
C GLY A 347 -2.25 17.92 6.64
N PHE A 348 -3.30 17.52 5.92
CA PHE A 348 -3.20 16.62 4.79
C PHE A 348 -2.32 17.19 3.66
N GLN A 349 -2.56 18.45 3.24
CA GLN A 349 -1.76 19.09 2.19
C GLN A 349 -0.28 19.23 2.60
N LYS A 350 -0.01 19.54 3.89
CA LYS A 350 1.35 19.54 4.44
C LYS A 350 2.00 18.16 4.42
N TRP A 351 1.25 17.13 4.80
CA TRP A 351 1.74 15.76 4.76
C TRP A 351 2.09 15.34 3.33
N CYS A 352 1.23 15.63 2.36
CA CYS A 352 1.49 15.40 0.95
C CYS A 352 2.75 16.11 0.46
N ALA A 353 2.91 17.39 0.76
CA ALA A 353 4.12 18.12 0.41
C ALA A 353 5.39 17.50 1.02
N SER A 354 5.29 16.93 2.23
CA SER A 354 6.43 16.29 2.89
C SER A 354 6.86 14.97 2.24
N ILE A 355 5.90 14.14 1.80
CA ILE A 355 6.20 12.87 1.12
C ILE A 355 6.66 13.08 -0.33
N ASP A 356 6.17 14.14 -0.98
CA ASP A 356 6.51 14.52 -2.35
C ASP A 356 7.86 15.23 -2.45
N ALA A 357 8.43 15.66 -1.31
CA ALA A 357 9.71 16.37 -1.26
C ALA A 357 10.90 15.49 -1.72
N ASN A 358 10.75 14.17 -1.77
CA ASN A 358 11.79 13.27 -2.22
C ASN A 358 11.84 13.22 -3.76
N PRO A 359 12.91 13.73 -4.41
CA PRO A 359 12.99 13.78 -5.86
C PRO A 359 13.33 12.43 -6.49
N ALA A 360 13.57 11.37 -5.72
CA ALA A 360 13.96 10.07 -6.26
C ALA A 360 12.91 9.48 -7.20
N LEU A 361 11.61 9.70 -6.94
CA LEU A 361 10.54 9.25 -7.83
C LEU A 361 10.56 10.01 -9.15
N THR A 362 10.58 11.35 -9.11
CA THR A 362 10.56 12.20 -10.31
C THR A 362 11.85 12.14 -11.13
N LYS A 363 12.96 11.70 -10.52
CA LYS A 363 14.26 11.49 -11.18
C LYS A 363 14.53 10.02 -11.54
N ALA A 364 13.59 9.12 -11.29
CA ALA A 364 13.78 7.71 -11.61
C ALA A 364 13.98 7.55 -13.13
N ARG A 365 14.88 6.65 -13.54
CA ARG A 365 15.28 6.48 -14.94
C ARG A 365 14.12 6.18 -15.91
N TRP A 366 13.04 5.58 -15.40
CA TRP A 366 11.86 5.21 -16.17
C TRP A 366 10.83 6.35 -16.29
N VAL A 367 11.02 7.45 -15.57
CA VAL A 367 10.17 8.65 -15.66
C VAL A 367 10.67 9.53 -16.80
N ASP A 368 9.84 9.70 -17.83
CA ASP A 368 10.12 10.64 -18.90
C ASP A 368 9.70 12.09 -18.53
N GLY A 369 9.97 13.04 -19.41
CA GLY A 369 9.68 14.46 -19.14
C GLY A 369 8.19 14.77 -18.99
N GLU A 370 7.31 14.02 -19.65
CA GLU A 370 5.87 14.23 -19.57
C GLU A 370 5.32 13.70 -18.23
N LEU A 371 5.74 12.50 -17.83
CA LEU A 371 5.39 11.93 -16.54
C LEU A 371 5.99 12.74 -15.39
N ALA A 372 7.24 13.21 -15.51
CA ALA A 372 7.86 14.09 -14.52
C ALA A 372 7.04 15.38 -14.32
N ALA A 373 6.56 15.98 -15.41
CA ALA A 373 5.70 17.16 -15.33
C ALA A 373 4.34 16.85 -14.69
N ALA A 374 3.73 15.69 -15.00
CA ALA A 374 2.49 15.26 -14.38
C ALA A 374 2.64 15.00 -12.87
N LEU A 375 3.73 14.34 -12.45
CA LEU A 375 4.07 14.14 -11.04
C LEU A 375 4.25 15.48 -10.33
N ALA A 376 5.04 16.40 -10.90
CA ALA A 376 5.31 17.71 -10.31
C ALA A 376 4.06 18.59 -10.15
N ALA A 377 3.07 18.44 -11.05
CA ALA A 377 1.81 19.19 -11.00
C ALA A 377 0.75 18.56 -10.08
N THR A 378 1.02 17.39 -9.51
CA THR A 378 0.03 16.63 -8.74
C THR A 378 0.40 16.62 -7.26
N PRO A 379 -0.48 17.09 -6.35
CA PRO A 379 -0.24 16.95 -4.92
C PRO A 379 -0.35 15.49 -4.49
N CYS A 380 0.44 15.09 -3.50
CA CYS A 380 0.49 13.72 -3.00
C CYS A 380 0.87 12.72 -4.08
N HIS A 381 1.64 13.12 -5.10
CA HIS A 381 1.92 12.27 -6.25
C HIS A 381 2.63 10.97 -5.85
N ALA A 382 3.40 10.96 -4.75
CA ALA A 382 4.01 9.76 -4.22
C ALA A 382 2.96 8.72 -3.75
N GLU A 383 1.89 9.12 -3.06
CA GLU A 383 0.83 8.20 -2.65
C GLU A 383 -0.02 7.74 -3.84
N PHE A 384 -0.36 8.62 -4.78
CA PHE A 384 -1.09 8.23 -5.98
C PHE A 384 -0.29 7.27 -6.85
N PHE A 385 1.03 7.48 -6.96
CA PHE A 385 1.91 6.53 -7.63
C PHE A 385 1.86 5.15 -6.95
N ARG A 386 2.03 5.09 -5.62
CA ARG A 386 1.95 3.83 -4.85
C ARG A 386 0.61 3.13 -5.05
N TYR A 387 -0.48 3.87 -4.98
CA TYR A 387 -1.84 3.35 -5.21
C TYR A 387 -1.94 2.69 -6.59
N VAL A 388 -1.63 3.43 -7.66
CA VAL A 388 -1.77 2.91 -9.04
C VAL A 388 -0.83 1.76 -9.31
N GLN A 389 0.44 1.88 -8.88
CA GLN A 389 1.43 0.84 -9.07
C GLN A 389 1.03 -0.46 -8.36
N TRP A 390 0.50 -0.37 -7.14
CA TRP A 390 0.01 -1.52 -6.39
C TRP A 390 -1.13 -2.23 -7.13
N HIS A 391 -2.11 -1.48 -7.66
CA HIS A 391 -3.22 -2.06 -8.43
C HIS A 391 -2.73 -2.69 -9.74
N ASN A 392 -1.81 -2.05 -10.47
CA ASN A 392 -1.17 -2.62 -11.65
C ASN A 392 -0.51 -3.98 -11.35
N LEU A 393 0.21 -4.07 -10.22
CA LEU A 393 0.90 -5.28 -9.81
C LEU A 393 -0.07 -6.38 -9.32
N ALA A 394 -1.14 -6.01 -8.63
CA ALA A 394 -2.18 -6.94 -8.21
C ALA A 394 -2.84 -7.63 -9.41
N PHE A 395 -3.24 -6.86 -10.44
CA PHE A 395 -3.77 -7.42 -11.68
C PHE A 395 -2.75 -8.29 -12.43
N SER A 396 -1.50 -7.80 -12.55
CA SER A 396 -0.45 -8.58 -13.22
C SER A 396 -0.21 -9.92 -12.53
N MET A 397 -0.09 -9.90 -11.21
CA MET A 397 0.19 -11.09 -10.41
C MET A 397 -0.98 -12.09 -10.48
N ALA A 398 -2.22 -11.62 -10.36
CA ALA A 398 -3.40 -12.50 -10.44
C ALA A 398 -3.46 -13.22 -11.80
N ARG A 399 -3.17 -12.51 -12.88
CA ARG A 399 -3.06 -13.08 -14.23
C ARG A 399 -1.90 -14.07 -14.35
N ASP A 400 -0.70 -13.72 -13.87
CA ASP A 400 0.49 -14.57 -13.94
C ASP A 400 0.30 -15.87 -13.14
N MET A 401 -0.48 -15.84 -12.07
CA MET A 401 -0.86 -17.01 -11.28
C MET A 401 -2.10 -17.74 -11.80
N ALA A 402 -2.73 -17.23 -12.86
CA ALA A 402 -3.99 -17.74 -13.41
C ALA A 402 -5.10 -17.89 -12.34
N LEU A 403 -5.20 -16.91 -11.43
CA LEU A 403 -6.21 -16.90 -10.37
C LEU A 403 -7.54 -16.36 -10.92
N PRO A 404 -8.65 -17.10 -10.78
CA PRO A 404 -9.98 -16.52 -10.84
C PRO A 404 -10.04 -15.35 -9.86
N THR A 405 -10.49 -14.18 -10.35
CA THR A 405 -10.47 -12.93 -9.58
C THR A 405 -11.85 -12.29 -9.56
N PHE A 406 -12.38 -12.01 -8.37
CA PHE A 406 -13.57 -11.20 -8.16
C PHE A 406 -13.17 -9.76 -7.83
N VAL A 407 -13.44 -8.83 -8.75
CA VAL A 407 -13.09 -7.41 -8.60
C VAL A 407 -14.37 -6.61 -8.34
N PHE A 408 -14.35 -5.75 -7.32
CA PHE A 408 -15.49 -4.87 -7.02
C PHE A 408 -15.00 -3.54 -6.42
N HIS A 409 -15.89 -2.54 -6.43
CA HIS A 409 -15.63 -1.23 -5.86
C HIS A 409 -16.12 -1.17 -4.43
N TYR A 410 -15.34 -0.59 -3.51
CA TYR A 410 -15.71 -0.48 -2.11
C TYR A 410 -17.04 0.28 -1.93
N GLU A 411 -17.29 1.25 -2.81
CA GLU A 411 -18.51 2.03 -2.86
C GLU A 411 -19.74 1.19 -3.28
N ASP A 412 -19.56 0.02 -3.89
CA ASP A 412 -20.66 -0.88 -4.26
C ASP A 412 -21.41 -1.40 -3.02
N TYR A 413 -20.80 -1.40 -1.82
CA TYR A 413 -21.52 -1.70 -0.58
C TYR A 413 -22.59 -0.64 -0.22
N SER A 414 -22.52 0.57 -0.79
CA SER A 414 -23.57 1.58 -0.63
C SER A 414 -24.76 1.29 -1.53
N ASP A 415 -24.49 1.13 -2.82
CA ASP A 415 -25.51 1.25 -3.86
C ASP A 415 -25.96 -0.12 -4.40
N HIS A 416 -25.12 -1.14 -4.25
CA HIS A 416 -25.29 -2.50 -4.77
C HIS A 416 -24.93 -3.55 -3.70
N PHE A 417 -25.36 -3.31 -2.46
CA PHE A 417 -24.95 -4.11 -1.30
C PHE A 417 -25.23 -5.61 -1.49
N ASP A 418 -26.47 -5.97 -1.81
CA ASP A 418 -26.90 -7.37 -1.95
C ASP A 418 -26.15 -8.05 -3.10
N ASP A 419 -26.00 -7.39 -4.25
CA ASP A 419 -25.30 -7.94 -5.41
C ASP A 419 -23.82 -8.18 -5.11
N THR A 420 -23.17 -7.22 -4.44
CA THR A 420 -21.76 -7.31 -4.03
C THR A 420 -21.56 -8.45 -3.02
N LEU A 421 -22.42 -8.52 -2.00
CA LEU A 421 -22.35 -9.54 -0.96
C LEU A 421 -22.61 -10.94 -1.53
N ASN A 422 -23.68 -11.12 -2.30
CA ASN A 422 -24.02 -12.41 -2.88
C ASN A 422 -22.96 -12.85 -3.89
N GLY A 423 -22.48 -11.96 -4.76
CA GLY A 423 -21.38 -12.26 -5.69
C GLY A 423 -20.11 -12.70 -4.96
N LEU A 424 -19.77 -12.05 -3.85
CA LEU A 424 -18.61 -12.42 -3.03
C LEU A 424 -18.79 -13.77 -2.31
N LEU A 425 -19.98 -14.05 -1.76
CA LEU A 425 -20.28 -15.33 -1.10
C LEU A 425 -20.28 -16.48 -2.11
N ASP A 426 -20.90 -16.30 -3.26
CA ASP A 426 -20.93 -17.28 -4.35
C ASP A 426 -19.51 -17.56 -4.87
N PHE A 427 -18.73 -16.51 -5.08
CA PHE A 427 -17.33 -16.64 -5.50
C PHE A 427 -16.49 -17.41 -4.48
N LEU A 428 -16.76 -17.27 -3.18
CA LEU A 428 -16.09 -17.98 -2.09
C LEU A 428 -16.71 -19.34 -1.74
N GLU A 429 -17.84 -19.68 -2.35
CA GLU A 429 -18.63 -20.88 -2.07
C GLU A 429 -19.02 -20.97 -0.58
N LEU A 430 -19.45 -19.83 -0.03
CA LEU A 430 -19.88 -19.69 1.36
C LEU A 430 -21.39 -19.63 1.47
N PRO A 431 -22.00 -20.25 2.49
CA PRO A 431 -23.42 -20.08 2.75
C PRO A 431 -23.68 -18.67 3.30
N SER A 432 -24.83 -18.09 2.94
CA SER A 432 -25.42 -16.97 3.69
C SER A 432 -26.31 -17.53 4.80
N VAL A 433 -25.96 -17.30 6.06
CA VAL A 433 -26.73 -17.80 7.22
C VAL A 433 -27.40 -16.69 8.03
N LYS A 434 -27.05 -15.43 7.78
CA LYS A 434 -27.59 -14.24 8.46
C LYS A 434 -27.61 -13.05 7.50
N GLU A 435 -28.43 -12.06 7.81
CA GLU A 435 -28.38 -10.74 7.17
C GLU A 435 -27.08 -10.02 7.55
N GLY A 436 -26.52 -9.23 6.62
CA GLY A 436 -25.30 -8.47 6.86
C GLY A 436 -25.54 -7.22 7.71
N PRO A 437 -24.51 -6.72 8.42
CA PRO A 437 -24.60 -5.44 9.11
C PRO A 437 -24.76 -4.29 8.10
N ASP A 438 -25.47 -3.24 8.52
CA ASP A 438 -25.63 -2.01 7.74
C ASP A 438 -24.26 -1.46 7.30
N PHE A 439 -24.15 -1.03 6.05
CA PHE A 439 -22.98 -0.32 5.57
C PHE A 439 -22.99 1.14 6.07
N GLU A 440 -21.96 1.51 6.83
CA GLU A 440 -21.81 2.88 7.32
C GLU A 440 -21.18 3.78 6.24
N LEU A 441 -22.01 4.63 5.64
CA LEU A 441 -21.57 5.75 4.80
C LEU A 441 -20.82 6.80 5.63
N GLY A 442 -19.89 7.53 5.01
CA GLY A 442 -19.24 8.69 5.64
C GLY A 442 -17.72 8.73 5.59
N LYS A 443 -17.10 8.02 4.64
CA LYS A 443 -15.65 8.12 4.37
C LYS A 443 -15.37 8.66 2.97
N GLU A 444 -16.14 9.67 2.61
CA GLU A 444 -15.93 10.50 1.43
C GLU A 444 -15.12 11.73 1.84
N TYR A 445 -14.02 11.97 1.14
CA TYR A 445 -13.04 13.02 1.43
C TYR A 445 -12.92 13.98 0.25
N GLY A 446 -14.02 14.16 -0.48
CA GLY A 446 -14.00 14.92 -1.71
C GLY A 446 -13.59 16.39 -1.53
N ASP A 447 -13.80 16.96 -0.36
CA ASP A 447 -13.45 18.34 -0.03
C ASP A 447 -11.95 18.53 0.24
N TYR A 448 -11.14 17.46 0.34
CA TYR A 448 -9.69 17.57 0.57
C TYR A 448 -8.90 18.10 -0.63
N TYR A 449 -9.50 18.06 -1.83
CA TYR A 449 -8.89 18.44 -3.09
C TYR A 449 -9.65 19.60 -3.75
N THR A 450 -8.94 20.47 -4.47
CA THR A 450 -9.58 21.41 -5.40
C THR A 450 -9.88 20.72 -6.74
N GLU A 451 -10.75 21.31 -7.56
CA GLU A 451 -11.02 20.80 -8.91
C GLU A 451 -9.76 20.74 -9.79
N GLU A 452 -8.86 21.72 -9.67
CA GLU A 452 -7.57 21.72 -10.37
C GLU A 452 -6.69 20.53 -9.95
N GLN A 453 -6.62 20.27 -8.63
CA GLN A 453 -5.89 19.12 -8.10
C GLN A 453 -6.52 17.80 -8.57
N ARG A 454 -7.86 17.71 -8.61
CA ARG A 454 -8.56 16.53 -9.13
C ARG A 454 -8.22 16.29 -10.60
N ALA A 455 -8.19 17.34 -11.42
CA ALA A 455 -7.82 17.24 -12.82
C ALA A 455 -6.37 16.78 -13.02
N SER A 456 -5.42 17.29 -12.23
CA SER A 456 -4.01 16.85 -12.31
C SER A 456 -3.82 15.41 -11.85
N VAL A 457 -4.46 15.03 -10.74
CA VAL A 457 -4.50 13.63 -10.25
C VAL A 457 -5.09 12.69 -11.30
N THR A 458 -6.21 13.08 -11.93
CA THR A 458 -6.85 12.28 -12.99
C THR A 458 -5.87 12.01 -14.13
N LYS A 459 -5.17 13.06 -14.60
CA LYS A 459 -4.16 12.93 -15.66
C LYS A 459 -3.03 11.99 -15.23
N LEU A 460 -2.50 12.16 -14.03
CA LEU A 460 -1.42 11.32 -13.50
C LEU A 460 -1.84 9.85 -13.39
N ILE A 461 -3.01 9.59 -12.79
CA ILE A 461 -3.51 8.22 -12.60
C ILE A 461 -3.74 7.54 -13.94
N LYS A 462 -4.32 8.25 -14.92
CA LYS A 462 -4.52 7.72 -16.27
C LYS A 462 -3.20 7.34 -16.95
N GLU A 463 -2.16 8.17 -16.80
CA GLU A 463 -0.83 7.92 -17.36
C GLU A 463 -0.13 6.73 -16.71
N LEU A 464 -0.26 6.58 -15.38
CA LEU A 464 0.37 5.50 -14.62
C LEU A 464 -0.36 4.16 -14.71
N SER A 465 -1.66 4.18 -15.00
CA SER A 465 -2.50 2.97 -14.95
C SER A 465 -2.21 2.07 -16.15
N SER A 466 -2.11 0.78 -15.89
CA SER A 466 -2.32 -0.22 -16.93
C SER A 466 -3.73 -0.08 -17.51
N LEU A 467 -3.96 -0.58 -18.73
CA LEU A 467 -5.30 -0.56 -19.33
C LEU A 467 -6.35 -1.20 -18.41
N GLU A 468 -6.00 -2.34 -17.80
CA GLU A 468 -6.86 -3.07 -16.88
C GLU A 468 -7.18 -2.24 -15.63
N THR A 469 -6.16 -1.68 -14.97
CA THR A 469 -6.34 -0.79 -13.82
C THR A 469 -7.20 0.42 -14.16
N TRP A 470 -6.95 1.07 -15.31
CA TRP A 470 -7.71 2.24 -15.74
C TRP A 470 -9.18 1.92 -15.98
N ASN A 471 -9.49 0.75 -16.53
CA ASN A 471 -10.88 0.34 -16.78
C ASN A 471 -11.72 0.32 -15.50
N TYR A 472 -11.12 -0.08 -14.37
CA TYR A 472 -11.79 -0.04 -13.06
C TYR A 472 -11.75 1.36 -12.43
N LEU A 473 -10.68 2.13 -12.60
CA LEU A 473 -10.55 3.44 -11.96
C LEU A 473 -11.29 4.58 -12.67
N GLN A 474 -11.54 4.47 -13.97
CA GLN A 474 -12.03 5.59 -14.78
C GLN A 474 -13.36 6.17 -14.28
N GLN A 475 -14.23 5.34 -13.70
CA GLN A 475 -15.54 5.78 -13.20
C GLN A 475 -15.45 6.86 -12.12
N TYR A 476 -14.35 6.91 -11.34
CA TYR A 476 -14.13 7.94 -10.32
C TYR A 476 -13.76 9.31 -10.91
N PHE A 477 -13.47 9.38 -12.21
CA PHE A 477 -13.05 10.59 -12.91
C PHE A 477 -14.05 11.05 -13.97
N LEU A 478 -14.99 10.19 -14.33
CA LEU A 478 -16.13 10.54 -15.17
C LEU A 478 -17.14 11.29 -14.29
N GLN A 479 -16.88 12.56 -14.00
CA GLN A 479 -17.94 13.36 -13.42
C GLN A 479 -19.09 13.43 -14.44
N PRO A 480 -20.33 13.11 -14.05
CA PRO A 480 -21.47 13.54 -14.83
C PRO A 480 -21.38 15.07 -14.85
N ASN A 481 -21.37 15.66 -16.06
CA ASN A 481 -21.27 17.11 -16.23
C ASN A 481 -22.15 17.81 -15.17
N LEU A 482 -21.52 18.47 -14.19
CA LEU A 482 -22.15 19.42 -13.28
C LEU A 482 -22.55 20.69 -14.04
N SER A 483 -23.07 20.54 -15.26
CA SER A 483 -23.42 21.64 -16.16
C SER A 483 -24.83 22.16 -15.94
N GLU A 484 -25.61 21.63 -14.99
CA GLU A 484 -26.98 22.10 -14.75
C GLU A 484 -27.36 22.06 -13.26
N SER A 485 -26.80 22.99 -12.47
CA SER A 485 -27.43 23.43 -11.20
C SER A 485 -27.14 24.89 -10.92
#